data_AF-A0A2G6DPF3-F1
#
_entry.id   AF-A0A2G6DPF3-F1
#
_cell.length_a   1.000
_cell.length_b   1.000
_cell.length_c   1.000
_cell.angle_alpha   90.00
_cell.angle_beta   90.00
_cell.angle_gamma   90.00
#
_symmetry.space_group_name_H-M   'P 1'
#
loop_
_entity.id
_entity.type
_entity.pdbx_description
1 polymer ?
#
loop_
_entity_poly.entity_id
_entity_poly.type
_entity_poly.pdbx_seq_one_letter_code
_entity_poly.pdbx_strand_id
1 'polypeptide(L)'
;MCFVIIYIHAYENILCGAAFGKIVTSVVNDFIMPLVGIMLGGIDLTSLMVSVGDADITYGNLLQAMVNFTVIALCVFLLLRAVQKLQKKKEEEEEQKEPEISEEVKLLQEIRDALQK
;
A
#
# COMPACT_ATOMS: atom_id res chain seq x y z
N MET A 1 25.26 19.84 10.23
CA MET A 1 25.21 18.39 9.98
C MET A 1 23.81 17.80 10.19
N CYS A 2 23.14 18.02 11.33
CA CYS A 2 21.77 17.51 11.56
C CYS A 2 20.72 17.93 10.51
N PHE A 3 20.72 19.18 10.05
CA PHE A 3 19.74 19.64 9.04
C PHE A 3 19.85 18.90 7.70
N VAL A 4 21.07 18.54 7.29
CA VAL A 4 21.31 17.82 6.02
C VAL A 4 20.83 16.37 6.14
N ILE A 5 21.05 15.72 7.29
CA ILE A 5 20.59 14.35 7.55
C ILE A 5 19.05 14.28 7.60
N ILE A 6 18.40 15.25 8.24
CA ILE A 6 16.93 15.34 8.28
C ILE A 6 16.37 15.53 6.86
N TYR A 7 17.01 16.37 6.04
CA TYR A 7 16.55 16.62 4.67
C TYR A 7 16.71 15.39 3.77
N ILE A 8 17.79 14.62 3.93
CA ILE A 8 18.03 13.38 3.17
C ILE A 8 16.98 12.31 3.52
N HIS A 9 16.74 12.04 4.80
CA HIS A 9 15.72 11.06 5.20
C HIS A 9 14.30 11.51 4.83
N ALA A 10 13.99 12.80 4.91
CA ALA A 10 12.70 13.32 4.45
C ALA A 10 12.53 13.14 2.93
N TYR A 11 13.60 13.32 2.15
CA TYR A 11 13.58 13.18 0.70
C TYR A 11 13.29 11.73 0.25
N GLU A 12 13.89 10.74 0.90
CA GLU A 12 13.63 9.32 0.62
C GLU A 12 12.15 8.95 0.82
N ASN A 13 11.57 9.40 1.93
CA ASN A 13 10.17 9.12 2.26
C ASN A 13 9.20 9.80 1.30
N ILE A 14 9.45 11.07 0.95
CA ILE A 14 8.61 11.84 0.02
C ILE A 14 8.67 11.26 -1.40
N LEU A 15 9.87 10.89 -1.87
CA LEU A 15 10.06 10.38 -3.22
C LEU A 15 9.42 8.99 -3.38
N CYS A 16 9.61 8.10 -2.39
CA CYS A 16 8.95 6.80 -2.36
C CYS A 16 7.43 6.92 -2.32
N GLY A 17 6.89 7.86 -1.52
CA GLY A 17 5.46 8.13 -1.47
C GLY A 17 4.89 8.63 -2.81
N ALA A 18 5.59 9.56 -3.46
CA ALA A 18 5.18 10.10 -4.75
C ALA A 18 5.24 9.06 -5.89
N ALA A 19 6.27 8.21 -5.90
CA ALA A 19 6.40 7.14 -6.88
C ALA A 19 5.36 6.03 -6.67
N PHE A 20 5.13 5.62 -5.42
CA PHE A 20 4.13 4.60 -5.07
C PHE A 20 2.71 5.03 -5.46
N GLY A 21 2.36 6.29 -5.21
CA GLY A 21 1.06 6.84 -5.63
C GLY A 21 0.82 6.71 -7.15
N LYS A 22 1.86 6.93 -7.98
CA LYS A 22 1.76 6.77 -9.44
C LYS A 22 1.54 5.31 -9.85
N ILE A 23 2.23 4.36 -9.20
CA ILE A 23 2.08 2.93 -9.48
C ILE A 23 0.65 2.50 -9.17
N VAL A 24 0.14 2.85 -7.99
CA VAL A 24 -1.23 2.53 -7.58
C VAL A 24 -2.24 3.15 -8.54
N THR A 25 -2.04 4.42 -8.93
CA THR A 25 -2.92 5.10 -9.88
C THR A 25 -2.94 4.42 -11.26
N SER A 26 -1.78 3.97 -11.78
CA SER A 26 -1.73 3.22 -13.05
C SER A 26 -2.46 1.88 -12.93
N VAL A 27 -2.26 1.11 -11.86
CA VAL A 27 -2.99 -0.16 -11.66
C VAL A 27 -4.51 0.08 -11.63
N VAL A 28 -4.95 1.15 -10.95
CA VAL A 28 -6.39 1.46 -10.90
C VAL A 28 -6.91 1.90 -12.26
N ASN A 29 -6.23 2.80 -12.96
CA ASN A 29 -6.69 3.31 -14.24
C ASN A 29 -6.63 2.27 -15.36
N ASP A 30 -5.62 1.40 -15.35
CA ASP A 30 -5.33 0.48 -16.47
C ASP A 30 -5.97 -0.90 -16.26
N PHE A 31 -6.22 -1.32 -15.01
CA PHE A 31 -6.84 -2.62 -14.72
C PHE A 31 -8.22 -2.49 -14.10
N ILE A 32 -8.36 -1.68 -13.04
CA ILE A 32 -9.60 -1.67 -12.25
C ILE A 32 -10.71 -0.88 -12.96
N MET A 33 -10.41 0.29 -13.51
CA MET A 33 -11.38 1.12 -14.22
C MET A 33 -11.99 0.39 -15.44
N PRO A 34 -11.23 -0.28 -16.32
CA PRO A 34 -11.80 -1.11 -17.37
C PRO A 34 -12.67 -2.25 -16.84
N LEU A 35 -12.25 -2.92 -15.77
CA LEU A 35 -13.01 -4.02 -15.15
C LEU A 35 -14.33 -3.53 -14.56
N VAL A 36 -14.31 -2.39 -13.87
CA VAL A 36 -15.48 -1.72 -13.30
C VAL A 36 -16.38 -1.18 -14.41
N GLY A 37 -15.80 -0.63 -15.48
CA GLY A 37 -16.53 -0.16 -16.66
C GLY A 37 -17.28 -1.28 -17.36
N ILE A 38 -16.68 -2.47 -17.52
CA ILE A 38 -17.37 -3.63 -18.08
C ILE A 38 -18.48 -4.12 -17.14
N MET A 39 -18.26 -4.13 -15.83
CA MET A 39 -19.25 -4.57 -14.85
C MET A 39 -20.45 -3.62 -14.70
N LEU A 40 -20.22 -2.31 -14.80
CA LEU A 40 -21.24 -1.28 -14.63
C LEU A 40 -21.83 -0.77 -15.96
N GLY A 41 -21.33 -1.26 -17.10
CA GLY A 41 -21.85 -0.89 -18.42
C GLY A 41 -21.35 0.44 -18.97
N GLY A 42 -20.16 0.89 -18.58
CA GLY A 42 -19.51 2.10 -19.09
C GLY A 42 -20.02 3.39 -18.43
N ILE A 43 -20.34 3.36 -17.13
CA ILE A 43 -20.76 4.56 -16.39
C ILE A 43 -19.59 5.54 -16.31
N ASP A 44 -19.64 6.57 -17.16
CA ASP A 44 -18.80 7.76 -17.07
C ASP A 44 -19.56 8.83 -16.28
N LEU A 45 -19.17 9.09 -15.03
CA LEU A 45 -19.83 10.10 -14.20
C LEU A 45 -19.42 11.51 -14.60
N THR A 46 -18.35 11.65 -15.36
CA THR A 46 -17.77 12.92 -15.83
C THR A 46 -18.73 13.74 -16.70
N SER A 47 -19.66 13.09 -17.41
CA SER A 47 -20.65 13.76 -18.27
C SER A 47 -21.82 14.37 -17.51
N LEU A 48 -21.91 14.18 -16.19
CA LEU A 48 -22.96 14.79 -15.38
C LEU A 48 -22.69 16.29 -15.19
N MET A 49 -23.54 17.09 -15.83
CA MET A 49 -23.54 18.54 -15.72
C MET A 49 -24.95 19.04 -15.48
N VAL A 50 -25.06 20.11 -14.68
CA VAL A 50 -26.31 20.85 -14.47
C VAL A 50 -26.04 22.28 -14.90
N SER A 51 -26.75 22.72 -15.93
CA SER A 51 -26.73 24.10 -16.41
C SER A 51 -27.74 24.92 -15.60
N VAL A 52 -27.26 25.96 -14.92
CA VAL A 52 -28.11 26.93 -14.21
C VAL A 52 -27.93 28.29 -14.89
N GLY A 53 -28.87 28.66 -15.76
CA GLY A 53 -28.74 29.85 -16.61
C GLY A 53 -27.62 29.68 -17.64
N ASP A 54 -26.67 30.62 -17.68
CA ASP A 54 -25.50 30.59 -18.57
C ASP A 54 -24.27 29.87 -17.94
N ALA A 55 -24.41 29.30 -16.74
CA ALA A 55 -23.33 28.62 -16.04
C ALA A 55 -23.51 27.10 -16.04
N ASP A 56 -22.53 26.38 -16.59
CA ASP A 56 -22.46 24.93 -16.56
C ASP A 56 -21.69 24.44 -15.32
N ILE A 57 -22.38 23.78 -14.40
CA ILE A 57 -21.75 23.15 -13.23
C ILE A 57 -21.54 21.65 -13.51
N THR A 58 -20.30 21.29 -13.80
CA THR A 58 -19.86 19.90 -14.05
C THR A 58 -19.51 19.18 -12.74
N TYR A 59 -20.52 18.81 -11.95
CA TYR A 59 -20.31 18.03 -10.72
C TYR A 59 -19.90 16.58 -10.98
N GLY A 60 -20.05 16.11 -12.22
CA GLY A 60 -19.62 14.79 -12.65
C GLY A 60 -18.16 14.47 -12.36
N ASN A 61 -17.26 15.45 -12.58
CA ASN A 61 -15.84 15.29 -12.30
C ASN A 61 -15.54 15.10 -10.80
N LEU A 62 -16.31 15.79 -9.93
CA LEU A 62 -16.17 15.63 -8.49
C LEU A 62 -16.60 14.22 -8.05
N LEU A 63 -17.75 13.75 -8.57
CA LEU A 63 -18.27 12.43 -8.24
C LEU A 63 -17.33 11.32 -8.75
N GLN A 64 -16.80 11.48 -9.96
CA GLN A 64 -15.78 10.57 -10.51
C GLN A 64 -14.53 10.54 -9.63
N ALA A 65 -14.06 11.69 -9.15
CA ALA A 65 -12.89 11.76 -8.27
C ALA A 65 -13.15 11.03 -6.93
N MET A 66 -14.35 11.13 -6.36
CA MET A 66 -14.73 10.40 -5.14
C MET A 66 -14.71 8.88 -5.38
N VAL A 67 -15.27 8.40 -6.50
CA VAL A 67 -15.24 6.98 -6.87
C VAL A 67 -13.81 6.48 -7.05
N ASN A 68 -12.99 7.21 -7.81
CA ASN A 68 -11.58 6.86 -8.04
C ASN A 68 -10.80 6.77 -6.73
N PHE A 69 -11.02 7.72 -5.81
CA PHE A 69 -10.40 7.69 -4.49
C PHE A 69 -10.81 6.44 -3.69
N THR A 70 -12.10 6.09 -3.67
CA THR A 70 -12.59 4.86 -3.01
C THR A 70 -11.97 3.61 -3.61
N VAL A 71 -11.85 3.53 -4.94
CA VAL A 71 -11.25 2.38 -5.63
C VAL A 71 -9.76 2.26 -5.30
N ILE A 72 -9.00 3.37 -5.35
CA ILE A 72 -7.58 3.41 -4.96
C ILE A 72 -7.40 2.95 -3.51
N ALA A 73 -8.21 3.48 -2.59
CA ALA A 73 -8.16 3.11 -1.19
C ALA A 73 -8.43 1.61 -0.99
N LEU A 74 -9.44 1.05 -1.68
CA LEU A 74 -9.76 -0.36 -1.64
C LEU A 74 -8.62 -1.23 -2.21
N CYS A 75 -8.00 -0.81 -3.31
CA CYS A 75 -6.88 -1.54 -3.91
C CYS A 75 -5.67 -1.58 -2.96
N VAL A 76 -5.27 -0.44 -2.40
CA VAL A 76 -4.17 -0.39 -1.43
C VAL A 76 -4.50 -1.23 -0.20
N PHE A 77 -5.73 -1.17 0.30
CA PHE A 77 -6.18 -1.99 1.41
C PHE A 77 -6.07 -3.49 1.13
N LEU A 78 -6.52 -3.95 -0.05
CA LEU A 78 -6.42 -5.36 -0.45
C LEU A 78 -4.97 -5.80 -0.62
N LEU A 79 -4.10 -4.95 -1.20
CA LEU A 79 -2.68 -5.23 -1.33
C LEU A 79 -1.99 -5.35 0.03
N LEU A 80 -2.24 -4.41 0.95
CA LEU A 80 -1.71 -4.48 2.31
C LEU A 80 -2.19 -5.74 3.04
N ARG A 81 -3.47 -6.10 2.90
CA ARG A 81 -4.03 -7.32 3.47
C ARG A 81 -3.43 -8.59 2.84
N ALA A 82 -3.16 -8.59 1.54
CA ALA A 82 -2.54 -9.71 0.84
C ALA A 82 -1.10 -9.92 1.31
N VAL A 83 -0.32 -8.85 1.44
CA VAL A 83 1.05 -8.90 1.97
C VAL A 83 1.05 -9.39 3.41
N GLN A 84 0.16 -8.86 4.28
CA GLN A 84 0.02 -9.34 5.66
C GLN A 84 -0.33 -10.83 5.74
N LYS A 85 -1.20 -11.32 4.84
CA LYS A 85 -1.57 -12.74 4.77
C LYS A 85 -0.41 -13.62 4.30
N LEU A 86 0.41 -13.14 3.37
CA LEU A 86 1.60 -13.85 2.89
C LEU A 86 2.73 -13.86 3.92
N GLN A 87 2.94 -12.76 4.65
CA GLN A 87 3.93 -12.69 5.72
C GLN A 87 3.57 -13.61 6.88
N LYS A 88 2.30 -13.67 7.30
CA LYS A 88 1.83 -14.64 8.29
C LYS A 88 2.08 -16.10 7.86
N LYS A 89 1.86 -16.39 6.58
CA LYS A 89 2.11 -17.74 6.03
C LYS A 89 3.60 -18.08 5.98
N LYS A 90 4.46 -17.08 5.81
CA LYS A 90 5.92 -17.25 5.81
C LYS A 90 6.47 -17.41 7.23
N GLU A 91 5.91 -16.72 8.22
CA GLU A 91 6.20 -16.95 9.64
C GLU A 91 5.78 -18.36 10.08
N GLU A 92 4.63 -18.89 9.64
CA GLU A 92 4.21 -20.27 9.92
C GLU A 92 5.12 -21.34 9.27
N GLU A 93 5.72 -21.04 8.11
CA GLU A 93 6.72 -21.92 7.46
C GLU A 93 8.11 -21.82 8.12
N GLU A 94 8.46 -20.66 8.69
CA GLU A 94 9.67 -20.45 9.48
C GLU A 94 9.51 -21.01 10.92
N GLU A 95 8.31 -21.08 11.48
CA GLU A 95 8.06 -21.71 12.79
C GLU A 95 8.15 -23.25 12.72
N GLN A 96 7.95 -23.82 11.52
CA GLN A 96 8.14 -25.24 11.25
C GLN A 96 9.56 -25.59 10.78
N LYS A 97 10.38 -24.58 10.43
CA LYS A 97 11.84 -24.65 10.54
C LYS A 97 12.23 -24.08 11.89
N GLU A 98 11.92 -24.86 12.92
CA GLU A 98 12.59 -24.91 14.21
C GLU A 98 13.62 -23.78 14.37
N PRO A 99 13.38 -22.78 15.24
CA PRO A 99 14.43 -21.83 15.56
C PRO A 99 15.60 -22.68 16.08
N GLU A 100 16.59 -22.92 15.23
CA GLU A 100 17.94 -23.09 15.70
C GLU A 100 18.18 -21.80 16.46
N ILE A 101 17.94 -21.89 17.78
CA ILE A 101 18.35 -20.96 18.80
C ILE A 101 19.56 -20.25 18.23
N SER A 102 19.44 -18.94 17.98
CA SER A 102 20.48 -18.19 17.26
C SER A 102 21.82 -18.63 17.84
N GLU A 103 22.82 -18.91 17.00
CA GLU A 103 24.07 -19.51 17.48
C GLU A 103 24.62 -18.75 18.70
N GLU A 104 24.38 -17.44 18.74
CA GLU A 104 24.62 -16.57 19.88
C GLU A 104 23.91 -16.99 21.18
N VAL A 105 22.61 -17.31 21.16
CA VAL A 105 21.88 -17.80 22.34
C VAL A 105 22.34 -19.21 22.75
N LYS A 106 22.77 -20.07 21.82
CA LYS A 106 23.42 -21.36 22.14
C LYS A 106 24.76 -21.15 22.83
N LEU A 107 25.61 -20.29 22.27
CA LEU A 107 26.91 -19.93 22.85
C LEU A 107 26.74 -19.32 24.24
N LEU A 108 25.74 -18.46 24.44
CA LEU A 108 25.46 -17.86 25.75
C LEU A 108 24.94 -18.90 26.76
N GLN A 109 24.20 -19.94 26.33
CA GLN A 109 23.83 -21.07 27.18
C GLN A 109 25.03 -21.93 27.57
N GLU A 110 25.92 -22.23 26.63
CA GLU A 110 27.16 -22.97 26.88
C GLU A 110 28.09 -22.22 27.85
N ILE A 111 28.22 -20.90 27.68
CA ILE A 111 29.00 -20.03 28.59
C ILE A 111 28.40 -20.04 30.01
N ARG A 112 27.06 -19.97 30.13
CA ARG A 112 26.39 -20.00 31.44
C ARG A 112 26.64 -21.32 32.18
N ASP A 113 26.52 -22.44 31.48
CA ASP A 113 26.69 -23.76 32.08
C ASP A 113 28.17 -24.06 32.41
N ALA A 114 29.11 -23.49 31.65
CA ALA A 114 30.55 -23.55 31.95
C ALA A 114 30.96 -22.75 33.21
N LEU A 115 30.24 -21.66 33.54
CA LEU A 115 30.48 -20.85 34.74
C LEU A 115 29.83 -21.40 36.02
N GLN A 116 28.90 -22.35 35.90
CA GLN A 116 28.27 -23.02 37.04
C GLN A 116 29.04 -24.25 37.56
N LYS A 117 30.17 -24.59 36.93
CA LYS A 117 31.17 -25.54 37.44
C LYS A 117 32.29 -24.81 38.18
#